data_AF-A0A0B1Z1G4-F1
#
_entry.id   AF-A0A0B1Z1G4-F1
#
_cell.length_a   1.000
_cell.length_b   1.000
_cell.length_c   1.000
_cell.angle_alpha   90.00
_cell.angle_beta   90.00
_cell.angle_gamma   90.00
#
_symmetry.space_group_name_H-M   'P 1'
#
loop_
_entity.id
_entity.type
_entity.pdbx_description
1 polymer ?
#
loop_
_entity_poly.entity_id
_entity_poly.type
_entity_poly.pdbx_seq_one_letter_code
_entity_poly.pdbx_strand_id
1 'polypeptide(L)'
;MNVFEFEVLIERIGTSHEVLVGQGVLPDQTLTEMYEGRDRLELELEPGIELEFWRETRRFETLFVTLMRTIPSMSKYEGELPIPYMLEMTQSDVHAIFGEPMASKGPIKMPVPIGMTGGWDSYPLDPELYPGKKVVFQYTQDMRVKTLVFTLIDKGHF
;
A
#
# COMPACT_ATOMS: atom_id res chain seq x y z
N MET A 1 -1.05 -2.34 -15.08
CA MET A 1 0.31 -1.90 -14.73
C MET A 1 1.30 -3.03 -14.88
N ASN A 2 2.49 -2.76 -15.45
CA ASN A 2 3.63 -3.68 -15.50
C ASN A 2 4.61 -3.45 -14.33
N VAL A 3 5.64 -4.30 -14.20
CA VAL A 3 6.63 -4.23 -13.11
C VAL A 3 7.35 -2.87 -13.05
N PHE A 4 7.77 -2.33 -14.20
CA PHE A 4 8.49 -1.06 -14.24
C PHE A 4 7.62 0.11 -13.76
N GLU A 5 6.38 0.18 -14.23
CA GLU A 5 5.42 1.20 -13.79
C GLU A 5 5.17 1.11 -12.27
N PHE A 6 5.11 -0.11 -11.72
CA PHE A 6 4.96 -0.34 -10.29
C PHE A 6 6.17 0.17 -9.49
N GLU A 7 7.39 -0.16 -9.91
CA GLU A 7 8.62 0.30 -9.27
C GLU A 7 8.72 1.84 -9.28
N VAL A 8 8.34 2.47 -10.40
CA VAL A 8 8.25 3.93 -10.51
C VAL A 8 7.26 4.49 -9.50
N LEU A 9 6.09 3.87 -9.29
CA LEU A 9 5.16 4.33 -8.26
C LEU A 9 5.77 4.27 -6.85
N ILE A 10 6.44 3.17 -6.49
CA ILE A 10 7.11 3.07 -5.18
C ILE A 10 8.15 4.19 -5.02
N GLU A 11 8.99 4.40 -6.03
CA GLU A 11 10.04 5.43 -6.03
C GLU A 11 9.43 6.82 -5.80
N ARG A 12 8.31 7.08 -6.45
CA ARG A 12 7.62 8.39 -6.48
C ARG A 12 6.80 8.70 -5.23
N ILE A 13 6.63 7.76 -4.29
CA ILE A 13 6.06 8.04 -2.97
C ILE A 13 6.83 9.20 -2.30
N GLY A 14 6.10 10.23 -1.88
CA GLY A 14 6.62 11.49 -1.34
C GLY A 14 6.55 12.66 -2.33
N THR A 15 6.19 12.43 -3.59
CA THR A 15 6.07 13.46 -4.64
C THR A 15 4.65 14.05 -4.67
N SER A 16 4.49 15.32 -5.07
CA SER A 16 3.16 15.92 -5.21
C SER A 16 2.41 15.40 -6.45
N HIS A 17 1.08 15.32 -6.36
CA HIS A 17 0.20 14.89 -7.46
C HIS A 17 0.45 15.68 -8.75
N GLU A 18 0.60 17.01 -8.65
CA GLU A 18 0.87 17.88 -9.80
C GLU A 18 2.15 17.49 -10.55
N VAL A 19 3.23 17.17 -9.82
CA VAL A 19 4.50 16.74 -10.43
C VAL A 19 4.34 15.38 -11.10
N LEU A 20 3.60 14.45 -10.49
CA LEU A 20 3.36 13.12 -11.05
C LEU A 20 2.55 13.18 -12.35
N VAL A 21 1.54 14.04 -12.41
CA VAL A 21 0.78 14.31 -13.64
C VAL A 21 1.65 15.00 -14.68
N GLY A 22 2.40 16.03 -14.30
CA GLY A 22 3.29 16.77 -15.21
C GLY A 22 4.41 15.92 -15.81
N GLN A 23 4.83 14.85 -15.12
CA GLN A 23 5.82 13.87 -15.61
C GLN A 23 5.19 12.69 -16.36
N GLY A 24 3.86 12.61 -16.44
CA GLY A 24 3.14 11.50 -17.06
C GLY A 24 3.20 10.18 -16.27
N VAL A 25 3.56 10.23 -14.99
CA VAL A 25 3.56 9.06 -14.09
C VAL A 25 2.11 8.69 -13.70
N LEU A 26 1.28 9.70 -13.46
CA LEU A 26 -0.13 9.54 -13.16
C LEU A 26 -1.00 10.20 -14.23
N PRO A 27 -2.21 9.68 -14.47
CA PRO A 27 -3.17 10.36 -15.32
C PRO A 27 -3.65 11.66 -14.65
N ASP A 28 -4.05 12.64 -15.46
CA ASP A 28 -4.67 13.88 -14.97
C ASP A 28 -6.12 13.60 -14.52
N GLN A 29 -6.25 13.01 -13.32
CA GLN A 29 -7.51 12.65 -12.70
C GLN A 29 -7.69 13.38 -11.37
N THR A 30 -8.94 13.70 -11.05
CA THR A 30 -9.28 14.34 -9.79
C THR A 30 -9.15 13.35 -8.64
N LEU A 31 -8.39 13.73 -7.62
CA LEU A 31 -8.33 12.99 -6.36
C LEU A 31 -9.68 13.07 -5.62
N THR A 32 -10.16 11.95 -5.12
CA THR A 32 -11.46 11.85 -4.45
C THR A 32 -11.31 11.83 -2.93
N GLU A 33 -12.38 12.22 -2.24
CA GLU A 33 -12.50 12.13 -0.79
C GLU A 33 -13.56 11.08 -0.45
N MET A 34 -13.21 10.04 0.32
CA MET A 34 -14.18 9.00 0.68
C MET A 34 -15.35 9.53 1.51
N TYR A 35 -15.09 10.47 2.43
CA TYR A 35 -16.08 11.11 3.29
C TYR A 35 -15.59 12.48 3.73
N GLU A 36 -16.52 13.43 3.89
CA GLU A 36 -16.23 14.82 4.19
C GLU A 36 -15.38 15.00 5.45
N GLY A 37 -14.35 15.84 5.34
CA GLY A 37 -13.42 16.17 6.43
C GLY A 37 -12.28 15.17 6.61
N ARG A 38 -12.06 14.25 5.67
CA ARG A 38 -10.94 13.30 5.75
C ARG A 38 -9.66 13.95 5.28
N ASP A 39 -8.57 13.89 6.04
CA ASP A 39 -7.30 14.53 5.66
C ASP A 39 -6.53 13.82 4.53
N ARG A 40 -7.18 12.85 3.87
CA ARG A 40 -6.58 11.99 2.85
C ARG A 40 -7.48 11.95 1.63
N LEU A 41 -6.84 12.11 0.48
CA LEU A 41 -7.45 11.99 -0.83
C LEU A 41 -6.99 10.69 -1.50
N GLU A 42 -7.79 10.15 -2.39
CA GLU A 42 -7.53 8.86 -3.03
C GLU A 42 -7.63 8.93 -4.55
N LEU A 43 -6.96 7.98 -5.19
CA LEU A 43 -7.06 7.72 -6.62
C LEU A 43 -6.94 6.21 -6.86
N GLU A 44 -8.00 5.59 -7.38
CA GLU A 44 -7.92 4.23 -7.90
C GLU A 44 -7.31 4.30 -9.31
N LEU A 45 -6.06 3.84 -9.45
CA LEU A 45 -5.35 3.89 -10.72
C LEU A 45 -5.81 2.78 -11.66
N GLU A 46 -6.01 1.58 -11.09
CA GLU A 46 -6.56 0.40 -11.76
C GLU A 46 -7.08 -0.59 -10.70
N PRO A 47 -7.85 -1.63 -11.10
CA PRO A 47 -8.45 -2.56 -10.15
C PRO A 47 -7.43 -3.14 -9.14
N GLY A 48 -7.66 -2.82 -7.86
CA GLY A 48 -6.81 -3.28 -6.75
C GLY A 48 -5.56 -2.45 -6.49
N ILE A 49 -5.36 -1.34 -7.21
CA ILE A 49 -4.28 -0.37 -7.06
C ILE A 49 -4.86 0.99 -6.67
N GLU A 50 -4.64 1.38 -5.43
CA GLU A 50 -5.13 2.63 -4.87
C GLU A 50 -3.96 3.47 -4.33
N LEU A 51 -4.02 4.76 -4.62
CA LEU A 51 -3.03 5.75 -4.22
C LEU A 51 -3.68 6.70 -3.20
N GLU A 52 -3.02 6.96 -2.09
CA GLU A 52 -3.47 7.88 -1.06
C GLU A 52 -2.53 9.09 -0.97
N PHE A 53 -3.13 10.28 -0.89
CA PHE A 53 -2.46 11.56 -0.88
C PHE A 53 -2.82 12.35 0.37
N TRP A 54 -1.87 13.11 0.91
CA TRP A 54 -2.15 14.09 1.95
C TRP A 54 -3.00 15.23 1.40
N ARG A 55 -4.13 15.57 2.03
CA ARG A 55 -5.06 16.58 1.51
C ARG A 55 -4.41 17.94 1.28
N GLU A 56 -3.65 18.43 2.26
CA GLU A 56 -3.18 19.82 2.24
C GLU A 56 -2.14 20.07 1.14
N THR A 57 -1.23 19.11 0.94
CA THR A 57 -0.11 19.26 -0.01
C THR A 57 -0.29 18.44 -1.28
N ARG A 58 -1.32 17.57 -1.32
CA ARG A 58 -1.51 16.55 -2.36
C ARG A 58 -0.26 15.71 -2.58
N ARG A 59 0.53 15.49 -1.53
CA ARG A 59 1.70 14.61 -1.55
C ARG A 59 1.23 13.18 -1.59
N PHE A 60 1.73 12.38 -2.53
CA PHE A 60 1.49 10.95 -2.61
C PHE A 60 2.20 10.24 -1.44
N GLU A 61 1.48 9.48 -0.62
CA GLU A 61 2.05 8.93 0.63
C GLU A 61 1.92 7.42 0.77
N THR A 62 0.91 6.82 0.13
CA THR A 62 0.63 5.40 0.31
C THR A 62 0.14 4.79 -0.99
N LEU A 63 0.80 3.72 -1.43
CA LEU A 63 0.33 2.82 -2.48
C LEU A 63 -0.24 1.56 -1.82
N PHE A 64 -1.51 1.28 -2.08
CA PHE A 64 -2.20 0.06 -1.67
C PHE A 64 -2.33 -0.89 -2.85
N VAL A 65 -1.99 -2.16 -2.62
CA VAL A 65 -2.08 -3.24 -3.61
C VAL A 65 -2.86 -4.40 -3.02
N THR A 66 -4.09 -4.57 -3.48
CA THR A 66 -5.03 -5.56 -2.95
C THR A 66 -4.83 -6.91 -3.63
N LEU A 67 -4.26 -7.88 -2.91
CA LEU A 67 -3.99 -9.23 -3.41
C LEU A 67 -5.14 -10.21 -3.15
N MET A 68 -5.97 -9.94 -2.14
CA MET A 68 -7.14 -10.76 -1.81
C MET A 68 -8.36 -9.90 -1.52
N ARG A 69 -9.51 -10.27 -2.10
CA ARG A 69 -10.80 -9.65 -1.77
C ARG A 69 -11.24 -10.14 -0.41
N THR A 70 -11.31 -9.24 0.58
CA THR A 70 -11.90 -9.56 1.88
C THR A 70 -13.36 -9.14 2.01
N ILE A 71 -13.84 -8.31 1.08
CA ILE A 71 -15.26 -7.93 0.93
C ILE A 71 -15.64 -7.91 -0.56
N PRO A 72 -16.94 -8.07 -0.91
CA PRO A 72 -17.36 -8.18 -2.30
C PRO A 72 -17.05 -6.98 -3.19
N SER A 73 -17.00 -5.77 -2.61
CA SER A 73 -16.76 -4.52 -3.35
C SER A 73 -15.29 -4.25 -3.67
N MET A 74 -14.35 -5.04 -3.12
CA MET A 74 -12.93 -4.85 -3.39
C MET A 74 -12.53 -5.44 -4.73
N SER A 75 -11.78 -4.66 -5.51
CA SER A 75 -11.04 -5.13 -6.67
C SER A 75 -9.75 -5.82 -6.24
N LYS A 76 -9.43 -6.96 -6.86
CA LYS A 76 -8.15 -7.66 -6.66
C LYS A 76 -7.21 -7.25 -7.80
N TYR A 77 -5.95 -7.00 -7.47
CA TYR A 77 -4.87 -6.81 -8.41
C TYR A 77 -4.47 -8.14 -9.07
N GLU A 78 -4.40 -8.15 -10.40
CA GLU A 78 -4.06 -9.34 -11.19
C GLU A 78 -2.84 -9.12 -12.11
N GLY A 79 -2.18 -7.96 -12.00
CA GLY A 79 -0.97 -7.66 -12.76
C GLY A 79 0.29 -8.29 -12.17
N GLU A 80 1.45 -7.88 -12.71
CA GLU A 80 2.76 -8.36 -12.27
C GLU A 80 3.31 -7.52 -11.11
N LEU A 81 4.02 -8.17 -10.19
CA LEU A 81 4.70 -7.50 -9.07
C LEU A 81 6.22 -7.60 -9.24
N PRO A 82 6.98 -6.55 -8.85
CA PRO A 82 8.43 -6.66 -8.78
C PRO A 82 8.87 -7.71 -7.75
N ILE A 83 9.99 -8.38 -8.03
CA ILE A 83 10.64 -9.26 -7.04
C ILE A 83 11.04 -8.40 -5.83
N PRO A 84 10.82 -8.86 -4.59
CA PRO A 84 10.43 -10.22 -4.20
C PRO A 84 8.94 -10.38 -3.84
N TYR A 85 8.08 -9.47 -4.29
CA TYR A 85 6.65 -9.52 -4.00
C TYR A 85 5.93 -10.53 -4.92
N MET A 86 4.95 -11.26 -4.37
CA MET A 86 4.17 -12.25 -5.11
C MET A 86 2.67 -12.07 -4.84
N LEU A 87 1.83 -12.45 -5.81
CA LEU A 87 0.38 -12.35 -5.70
C LEU A 87 -0.21 -13.26 -4.61
N GLU A 88 0.50 -14.34 -4.27
CA GLU A 88 0.14 -15.26 -3.19
C GLU A 88 1.33 -15.45 -2.26
N MET A 89 1.15 -15.07 -0.99
CA MET A 89 2.16 -15.20 0.06
C MET A 89 1.48 -15.43 1.40
N THR A 90 2.18 -16.10 2.31
CA THR A 90 1.85 -16.19 3.73
C THR A 90 2.82 -15.38 4.57
N GLN A 91 2.50 -15.13 5.83
CA GLN A 91 3.44 -14.51 6.77
C GLN A 91 4.76 -15.29 6.86
N SER A 92 4.70 -16.62 6.83
CA SER A 92 5.90 -17.46 6.85
C SER A 92 6.79 -17.20 5.63
N ASP A 93 6.20 -17.03 4.44
CA ASP A 93 6.96 -16.68 3.23
C ASP A 93 7.59 -15.30 3.35
N VAL A 94 6.84 -14.32 3.90
CA VAL A 94 7.34 -12.96 4.16
C VAL A 94 8.54 -13.01 5.11
N HIS A 95 8.46 -13.75 6.22
CA HIS A 95 9.58 -13.86 7.17
C HIS A 95 10.80 -14.57 6.56
N ALA A 96 10.57 -15.57 5.70
CA ALA A 96 11.66 -16.27 5.01
C ALA A 96 12.39 -15.37 4.00
N ILE A 97 11.69 -14.44 3.36
CA ILE A 97 12.24 -13.55 2.33
C ILE A 97 12.85 -12.29 2.94
N PHE A 98 12.15 -11.66 3.90
CA PHE A 98 12.50 -10.33 4.43
C PHE A 98 13.16 -10.37 5.81
N GLY A 99 13.16 -11.53 6.49
CA GLY A 99 13.73 -11.68 7.82
C GLY A 99 12.81 -11.15 8.93
N GLU A 100 13.41 -10.50 9.94
CA GLU A 100 12.67 -9.96 11.09
C GLU A 100 12.04 -8.60 10.77
N PRO A 101 10.73 -8.39 11.05
CA PRO A 101 10.07 -7.12 10.78
C PRO A 101 10.53 -6.02 11.73
N MET A 102 10.60 -4.77 11.22
CA MET A 102 10.88 -3.60 12.08
C MET A 102 9.73 -3.28 13.03
N ALA A 103 8.50 -3.64 12.66
CA ALA A 103 7.35 -3.63 13.53
C ALA A 103 6.34 -4.66 13.05
N SER A 104 5.67 -5.30 14.01
CA SER A 104 4.67 -6.32 13.78
C SER A 104 3.49 -6.12 14.72
N LYS A 105 2.30 -6.51 14.27
CA LYS A 105 1.12 -6.62 15.10
C LYS A 105 0.33 -7.86 14.71
N GLY A 106 0.10 -8.75 15.67
CA GLY A 106 -0.69 -9.95 15.45
C GLY A 106 -2.19 -9.69 15.26
N PRO A 107 -2.97 -10.76 15.02
CA PRO A 107 -4.42 -10.74 14.94
C PRO A 107 -5.09 -10.04 16.12
N ILE A 108 -6.11 -9.23 15.85
CA ILE A 108 -6.88 -8.52 16.89
C ILE A 108 -8.35 -8.89 16.77
N LYS A 109 -8.98 -9.17 17.90
CA LYS A 109 -10.43 -9.30 17.96
C LYS A 109 -11.07 -7.91 18.04
N MET A 110 -11.69 -7.48 16.95
CA MET A 110 -12.48 -6.25 16.88
C MET A 110 -13.94 -6.53 17.27
N PRO A 111 -14.70 -5.50 17.67
CA PRO A 111 -16.13 -5.62 17.91
C PRO A 111 -16.90 -6.12 16.68
N VAL A 112 -18.08 -6.70 16.93
CA VAL A 112 -19.04 -7.03 15.87
C VAL A 112 -19.46 -5.72 15.17
N PRO A 113 -19.57 -5.67 13.82
CA PRO A 113 -19.52 -6.79 12.87
C PRO A 113 -18.12 -7.12 12.30
N ILE A 114 -17.07 -6.42 12.72
CA ILE A 114 -15.73 -6.54 12.10
C ILE A 114 -15.08 -7.90 12.42
N GLY A 115 -15.20 -8.39 13.65
CA GLY A 115 -14.68 -9.71 14.03
C GLY A 115 -13.15 -9.75 14.17
N MET A 116 -12.51 -10.88 13.81
CA MET A 116 -11.07 -11.07 13.96
C MET A 116 -10.29 -10.48 12.76
N THR A 117 -9.19 -9.78 12.99
CA THR A 117 -8.28 -9.28 11.94
C THR A 117 -7.04 -10.16 11.86
N GLY A 118 -6.31 -10.15 10.73
CA GLY A 118 -5.11 -10.97 10.56
C GLY A 118 -3.81 -10.41 11.14
N GLY A 119 -3.74 -9.10 11.37
CA GLY A 119 -2.49 -8.43 11.76
C GLY A 119 -1.70 -7.88 10.57
N TRP A 120 -0.46 -7.46 10.83
CA TRP A 120 0.47 -6.93 9.83
C TRP A 120 1.93 -7.01 10.28
N ASP A 121 2.84 -7.03 9.31
CA ASP A 121 4.28 -6.82 9.50
C ASP A 121 4.78 -5.68 8.63
N SER A 122 5.81 -4.96 9.06
CA SER A 122 6.42 -3.88 8.29
C SER A 122 7.93 -4.03 8.20
N TYR A 123 8.46 -3.71 7.03
CA TYR A 123 9.87 -3.82 6.69
C TYR A 123 10.33 -2.53 6.00
N PRO A 124 11.55 -2.04 6.29
CA PRO A 124 12.12 -0.95 5.51
C PRO A 124 12.34 -1.44 4.07
N LEU A 125 12.11 -0.57 3.10
CA LEU A 125 12.63 -0.81 1.76
C LEU A 125 14.13 -0.53 1.75
N ASP A 126 14.82 -1.03 0.72
CA ASP A 126 16.24 -0.73 0.51
C ASP A 126 16.45 0.80 0.56
N PRO A 127 17.23 1.34 1.52
CA PRO A 127 17.38 2.77 1.68
C PRO A 127 18.18 3.43 0.55
N GLU A 128 18.97 2.68 -0.23
CA GLU A 128 19.69 3.20 -1.39
C GLU A 128 18.75 3.42 -2.57
N LEU A 129 17.77 2.54 -2.76
CA LEU A 129 16.80 2.60 -3.86
C LEU A 129 15.54 3.40 -3.48
N TYR A 130 15.08 3.24 -2.24
CA TYR A 130 13.80 3.72 -1.74
C TYR A 130 13.97 4.42 -0.38
N PRO A 131 14.73 5.53 -0.32
CA PRO A 131 15.04 6.20 0.94
C PRO A 131 13.77 6.63 1.68
N GLY A 132 13.74 6.32 2.98
CA GLY A 132 12.65 6.72 3.90
C GLY A 132 11.32 6.00 3.66
N LYS A 133 11.31 4.88 2.94
CA LYS A 133 10.09 4.12 2.61
C LYS A 133 10.09 2.75 3.26
N LYS A 134 8.89 2.21 3.45
CA LYS A 134 8.64 0.87 3.98
C LYS A 134 7.53 0.18 3.19
N VAL A 135 7.50 -1.13 3.30
CA VAL A 135 6.35 -1.96 2.91
C VAL A 135 5.70 -2.53 4.18
N VAL A 136 4.37 -2.54 4.20
CA VAL A 136 3.56 -3.21 5.22
C VAL A 136 2.79 -4.34 4.55
N PHE A 137 2.99 -5.55 5.05
CA PHE A 137 2.22 -6.73 4.68
C PHE A 137 1.03 -6.83 5.61
N GLN A 138 -0.19 -6.70 5.08
CA GLN A 138 -1.39 -6.91 5.86
C GLN A 138 -1.92 -8.33 5.64
N TYR A 139 -2.37 -8.95 6.73
CA TYR A 139 -2.76 -10.36 6.71
C TYR A 139 -4.27 -10.57 6.86
N THR A 140 -4.74 -11.69 6.33
CA THR A 140 -5.99 -12.35 6.71
C THR A 140 -5.84 -13.10 8.04
N GLN A 141 -6.93 -13.60 8.61
CA GLN A 141 -6.90 -14.37 9.88
C GLN A 141 -6.04 -15.64 9.80
N ASP A 142 -5.95 -16.24 8.61
CA ASP A 142 -5.11 -17.40 8.29
C ASP A 142 -3.69 -17.01 7.84
N MET A 143 -3.27 -15.77 8.12
CA MET A 143 -1.92 -15.26 7.86
C MET A 143 -1.51 -15.26 6.38
N ARG A 144 -2.49 -15.14 5.47
CA ARG A 144 -2.23 -14.89 4.04
C ARG A 144 -2.12 -13.39 3.80
N VAL A 145 -1.18 -12.98 2.96
CA VAL A 145 -1.04 -11.57 2.57
C VAL A 145 -2.26 -11.18 1.73
N LYS A 146 -3.04 -10.22 2.25
CA LYS A 146 -4.19 -9.66 1.53
C LYS A 146 -3.89 -8.34 0.85
N THR A 147 -2.95 -7.57 1.38
CA THR A 147 -2.62 -6.24 0.88
C THR A 147 -1.15 -5.93 1.12
N LEU A 148 -0.47 -5.42 0.10
CA LEU A 148 0.82 -4.76 0.25
C LEU A 148 0.59 -3.25 0.35
N VAL A 149 1.24 -2.60 1.30
CA VAL A 149 1.12 -1.16 1.50
C VAL A 149 2.50 -0.54 1.49
N PHE A 150 2.85 0.16 0.42
CA PHE A 150 4.10 0.90 0.31
C PHE A 150 3.87 2.32 0.78
N THR A 151 4.70 2.82 1.70
CA THR A 151 4.47 4.14 2.30
C THR A 151 5.75 4.76 2.86
N LEU A 152 5.69 6.06 3.17
CA LEU A 152 6.74 6.75 3.91
C LEU A 152 6.84 6.18 5.33
N ILE A 153 8.08 6.03 5.84
CA ILE A 153 8.33 5.66 7.24
C ILE A 153 7.81 6.79 8.16
N ASP A 154 8.14 8.03 7.81
CA ASP A 154 7.70 9.24 8.48
C ASP A 154 6.93 10.13 7.50
N LYS A 155 5.67 10.41 7.85
CA LYS A 155 4.79 11.30 7.08
C LYS A 155 4.86 12.74 7.58
N GLY A 156 5.41 13.00 8.77
CA GLY A 156 5.48 14.34 9.35
C GLY A 156 4.12 14.94 9.74
N HIS A 157 3.06 14.13 9.77
CA HIS A 157 1.71 14.47 10.22
C HIS A 157 1.02 13.23 10.81
N PHE A 158 -0.11 13.46 11.50
CA PHE A 158 -0.83 12.45 12.30
C PHE A 158 -2.10 11.96 11.58
#